data_AF-A0A4V2TTT2-F1
#
_entry.id   AF-A0A4V2TTT2-F1
#
_cell.length_a   1.000
_cell.length_b   1.000
_cell.length_c   1.000
_cell.angle_alpha   90.00
_cell.angle_beta   90.00
_cell.angle_gamma   90.00
#
_symmetry.space_group_name_H-M   'P 1'
#
loop_
_entity.id
_entity.type
_entity.pdbx_description
1 polymer ?
#
loop_
_entity_poly.entity_id
_entity_poly.type
_entity_poly.pdbx_seq_one_letter_code
_entity_poly.pdbx_strand_id
1 'polypeptide(L)' 'MKNSKDIIEILDNKYSTYLEDDGKWLHEGFSNIFRERVPKRENLKNSVYLMLPLEIRIDLDQLL' A
#
# COMPACT_ATOMS: atom_id res chain seq x y z
N MET A 1 0.07 -12.47 -14.86
CA MET A 1 0.93 -11.52 -14.14
C MET A 1 0.03 -10.38 -13.70
N LYS A 2 -0.25 -10.25 -12.40
CA LYS A 2 -1.01 -9.09 -11.89
C LYS A 2 -0.12 -7.86 -12.12
N ASN A 3 -0.62 -6.85 -12.82
CA ASN A 3 0.15 -5.65 -13.11
C ASN A 3 0.40 -4.90 -11.81
N SER A 4 1.52 -4.19 -11.76
CA SER A 4 1.87 -3.30 -10.64
C SER A 4 0.74 -2.30 -10.33
N LYS A 5 0.12 -1.71 -11.36
CA LYS A 5 -1.06 -0.84 -11.18
C LYS A 5 -2.19 -1.52 -10.40
N ASP A 6 -2.40 -2.81 -10.61
CA ASP A 6 -3.48 -3.56 -9.99
C ASP A 6 -3.31 -3.64 -8.46
N ILE A 7 -2.07 -3.73 -7.96
CA ILE A 7 -1.83 -3.88 -6.51
C ILE A 7 -2.25 -2.61 -5.74
N ILE A 8 -1.83 -1.43 -6.24
CA ILE A 8 -2.15 -0.15 -5.59
C ILE A 8 -3.67 0.07 -5.61
N GLU A 9 -4.30 -0.15 -6.77
CA GLU A 9 -5.75 0.02 -6.91
C GLU A 9 -6.55 -0.95 -6.05
N ILE A 10 -6.11 -2.21 -5.92
CA ILE A 10 -6.74 -3.19 -5.02
C ILE A 10 -6.68 -2.70 -3.57
N LEU A 11 -5.52 -2.22 -3.11
CA LEU A 11 -5.35 -1.78 -1.73
C LEU A 11 -6.12 -0.48 -1.46
N ASP A 12 -6.05 0.51 -2.36
CA ASP A 12 -6.77 1.77 -2.23
C ASP A 12 -8.29 1.53 -2.15
N ASN A 13 -8.83 0.64 -2.98
CA ASN A 13 -10.25 0.29 -2.95
C ASN A 13 -10.65 -0.50 -1.70
N LYS A 14 -9.83 -1.49 -1.30
CA LYS A 14 -10.13 -2.35 -0.15
C LYS A 14 -10.06 -1.58 1.18
N TYR A 15 -9.16 -0.62 1.27
CA TYR A 15 -8.85 0.13 2.49
C TYR A 15 -9.17 1.62 2.35
N SER A 16 -10.17 1.97 1.54
CA SER A 16 -10.61 3.36 1.33
C SER A 16 -11.00 4.04 2.66
N THR A 17 -11.77 3.36 3.51
CA THR A 17 -12.11 3.86 4.86
C THR A 17 -10.89 4.09 5.72
N TYR A 18 -9.90 3.19 5.69
CA TYR A 18 -8.64 3.43 6.40
C TYR A 18 -7.95 4.69 5.88
N LEU A 19 -7.83 4.87 4.55
CA LEU A 19 -7.24 6.06 3.96
C LEU A 19 -8.01 7.36 4.32
N GLU A 20 -9.32 7.27 4.48
CA GLU A 20 -10.21 8.37 4.86
C GLU A 20 -10.23 8.69 6.36
N ASP A 21 -9.77 7.79 7.24
CA ASP A 21 -9.81 7.98 8.69
C ASP A 21 -8.39 8.10 9.27
N ASP A 22 -7.64 6.99 9.25
CA ASP A 22 -6.34 6.84 9.94
C ASP A 22 -5.13 6.98 9.00
N GLY A 23 -5.31 6.61 7.74
CA GLY A 23 -4.31 6.53 6.69
C GLY A 23 -4.08 7.83 5.93
N LYS A 24 -4.66 8.96 6.34
CA LYS A 24 -4.56 10.27 5.66
C LYS A 24 -3.13 10.75 5.42
N TRP A 25 -2.19 10.28 6.24
CA TRP A 25 -0.76 10.55 6.09
C TRP A 25 -0.16 9.91 4.82
N LEU A 26 -0.82 8.90 4.26
CA LEU A 26 -0.57 8.37 2.92
C LEU A 26 -1.26 9.25 1.87
N HIS A 27 -0.87 10.52 1.77
CA HIS A 27 -1.48 11.57 0.93
C HIS A 27 -1.92 11.20 -0.51
N GLU A 28 -1.42 10.10 -1.08
CA GLU A 28 -1.72 9.58 -2.44
C GLU A 28 -2.04 8.08 -2.41
N GLY A 29 -2.65 7.61 -1.32
CA GLY A 29 -2.97 6.21 -1.07
C GLY A 29 -1.75 5.31 -0.92
N PHE A 30 -1.93 4.03 -1.23
CA PHE A 30 -0.89 3.01 -1.10
C PHE A 30 0.25 3.19 -2.10
N SER A 31 0.12 4.04 -3.12
CA SER A 31 1.25 4.38 -3.99
C SER A 31 2.43 4.99 -3.21
N ASN A 32 2.14 5.70 -2.11
CA ASN A 32 3.14 6.36 -1.28
C ASN A 32 3.97 5.43 -0.40
N ILE A 33 3.56 4.16 -0.25
CA ILE A 33 4.37 3.15 0.46
C ILE A 33 5.55 2.67 -0.39
N PHE A 34 5.56 2.97 -1.70
CA PHE A 34 6.61 2.55 -2.62
C PHE A 34 7.51 3.70 -3.07
N ARG A 35 8.79 3.39 -3.29
CA ARG A 35 9.75 4.25 -3.99
C ARG A 35 9.33 4.35 -5.45
N GLU A 36 9.41 5.56 -5.99
CA GLU A 36 9.04 5.87 -7.38
C GLU A 36 7.62 5.44 -7.78
N ARG A 37 6.75 5.17 -6.78
CA ARG A 37 5.39 4.65 -6.97
C ARG A 37 5.35 3.32 -7.72
N VAL A 38 6.41 2.52 -7.64
CA VAL A 38 6.51 1.20 -8.29
C VAL A 38 6.26 0.09 -7.26
N PRO A 39 5.12 -0.62 -7.29
CA PRO A 39 4.75 -1.63 -6.31
C PRO A 39 5.51 -2.93 -6.54
N LYS A 40 6.72 -2.95 -5.97
CA LYS A 40 7.61 -4.10 -5.87
C LYS A 40 8.18 -4.14 -4.47
N ARG A 41 8.53 -5.35 -4.01
CA ARG A 41 9.12 -5.55 -2.68
C ARG A 41 10.40 -4.74 -2.46
N GLU A 42 11.26 -4.65 -3.47
CA GLU A 42 12.50 -3.86 -3.44
C GLU A 42 12.27 -2.34 -3.29
N ASN A 43 11.09 -1.88 -3.70
CA ASN A 43 10.71 -0.47 -3.64
C ASN A 43 9.87 -0.15 -2.41
N LEU A 44 9.54 -1.12 -1.56
CA LEU A 44 8.75 -0.88 -0.36
C LEU A 44 9.53 -0.01 0.64
N LYS A 45 8.92 1.07 1.11
CA LYS A 45 9.48 1.92 2.16
C LYS A 45 9.22 1.23 3.51
N ASN A 46 10.20 0.47 4.00
CA ASN A 46 10.07 -0.32 5.24
C ASN A 46 9.53 0.47 6.44
N SER A 47 9.94 1.74 6.62
CA SER A 47 9.44 2.58 7.72
C SER A 47 7.94 2.83 7.62
N VAL A 48 7.44 3.13 6.42
CA VAL A 48 6.02 3.34 6.13
C VAL A 48 5.25 2.04 6.27
N TYR A 49 5.78 0.94 5.72
CA TYR A 49 5.18 -0.39 5.84
C TYR A 49 4.95 -0.78 7.30
N LEU A 50 5.93 -0.60 8.19
CA LEU A 50 5.83 -0.98 9.61
C LEU A 50 4.79 -0.16 10.38
N MET A 51 4.39 1.01 9.88
CA MET A 51 3.32 1.83 10.47
C MET A 51 1.93 1.36 10.05
N LEU A 52 1.81 0.50 9.04
CA LEU A 52 0.53 -0.02 8.58
C LEU A 52 -0.05 -1.04 9.58
N PRO A 53 -1.38 -1.04 9.77
CA PRO A 53 -2.09 -2.11 10.46
C PRO A 53 -1.67 -3.50 9.97
N LEU A 54 -1.67 -4.48 10.87
CA LEU A 54 -1.21 -5.84 10.58
C LEU A 54 -1.98 -6.47 9.40
N GLU A 55 -3.29 -6.27 9.33
CA GLU A 55 -4.12 -6.80 8.24
C GLU A 55 -3.69 -6.26 6.87
N ILE A 56 -3.40 -4.96 6.77
CA ILE A 56 -2.96 -4.30 5.53
C ILE A 56 -1.60 -4.84 5.11
N ARG A 57 -0.70 -5.06 6.09
CA ARG A 57 0.61 -5.66 5.82
C ARG A 57 0.50 -7.07 5.26
N ILE A 58 -0.39 -7.90 5.81
CA ILE A 58 -0.63 -9.27 5.34
C ILE A 58 -1.13 -9.27 3.89
N ASP A 59 -2.12 -8.44 3.59
CA ASP A 59 -2.68 -8.33 2.24
C ASP A 59 -1.66 -7.81 1.23
N LEU A 60 -0.90 -6.79 1.61
CA LEU A 60 0.18 -6.26 0.80
C LEU A 60 1.25 -7.33 0.52
N ASP A 61 1.63 -8.13 1.52
CA ASP A 61 2.59 -9.21 1.37
C ASP A 61 2.09 -10.35 0.47
N GLN A 62 0.77 -10.57 0.37
CA GLN A 62 0.18 -11.55 -0.54
C GLN A 62 0.07 -11.04 -1.99
N LEU A 63 -0.04 -9.72 -2.16
CA LEU A 63 -0.18 -9.10 -3.47
C LEU A 63 1.15 -8.84 -4.17
N LEU A 64 2.23 -8.62 -3.42
CA LEU A 64 3.60 -8.37 -3.90
C LEU A 64 4.36 -9.66 -4.25
#